data_AF-A0AAU0F0U9-F1
#
_entry.id   AF-A0AAU0F0U9-F1
#
_cell.length_a   1.000
_cell.length_b   1.000
_cell.length_c   1.000
_cell.angle_alpha   90.00
_cell.angle_beta   90.00
_cell.angle_gamma   90.00
#
_symmetry.space_group_name_H-M   'P 1'
#
loop_
_entity.id
_entity.type
_entity.pdbx_description
1 polymer ?
#
loop_
_entity_poly.entity_id
_entity_poly.type
_entity_poly.pdbx_seq_one_letter_code
_entity_poly.pdbx_strand_id
1 'polypeptide(L)'
;MLTALDAVQMNKLSNEEHTVWMKVMKDLAFDAGHIAETKDVAHQRDHFMSLSKNMYELIKVSNQETPVYYQHCPMANKGKGANWLSKENAIKNPYYGSQMLTCGSTVETIK
;
A
#
# COMPACT_ATOMS: atom_id res chain seq x y z
N MET A 1 1.16 -12.53 -2.58
CA MET A 1 0.73 -11.52 -1.59
C MET A 1 -0.30 -12.10 -0.63
N LEU A 2 -1.41 -12.67 -1.12
CA LEU A 2 -2.38 -13.40 -0.27
C LEU A 2 -1.72 -14.41 0.68
N THR A 3 -0.84 -15.26 0.14
CA THR A 3 -0.04 -16.22 0.92
C THR A 3 0.80 -15.60 2.03
N ALA A 4 1.25 -14.34 1.86
CA ALA A 4 2.03 -13.63 2.86
C ALA A 4 1.13 -13.04 3.96
N LEU A 5 -0.10 -12.63 3.63
CA LEU A 5 -1.09 -12.18 4.62
C LEU A 5 -1.52 -13.32 5.53
N ASP A 6 -1.74 -14.52 4.96
CA ASP A 6 -2.10 -15.72 5.71
C ASP A 6 -0.96 -16.23 6.59
N ALA A 7 0.29 -15.93 6.23
CA ALA A 7 1.47 -16.36 6.97
C ALA A 7 1.82 -15.45 8.17
N VAL A 8 1.07 -14.37 8.42
CA VAL A 8 1.35 -13.46 9.53
C VAL A 8 1.16 -14.18 10.88
N GLN A 9 2.25 -14.27 11.64
CA GLN A 9 2.25 -14.88 12.97
C GLN A 9 1.75 -13.88 14.00
N MET A 10 0.43 -13.83 14.19
CA MET A 10 -0.23 -12.85 15.07
C MET A 10 0.29 -12.85 16.51
N ASN A 11 0.74 -14.00 17.00
CA ASN A 11 1.32 -14.16 18.34
C ASN A 11 2.71 -13.51 18.50
N LYS A 12 3.34 -13.08 17.40
CA LYS A 12 4.63 -12.37 17.39
C LYS A 12 4.49 -10.87 17.16
N LEU A 13 3.28 -10.38 16.91
CA LEU A 13 3.01 -8.96 16.78
C LEU A 13 3.06 -8.31 18.17
N SER A 14 3.57 -7.09 18.25
CA SER A 14 3.33 -6.22 19.40
C SER A 14 1.83 -5.95 19.57
N ASN A 15 1.42 -5.45 20.74
CA ASN A 15 0.01 -5.14 21.00
C ASN A 15 -0.56 -4.11 20.01
N GLU A 16 0.26 -3.14 19.60
CA GLU A 16 -0.13 -2.08 18.65
C GLU A 16 -0.26 -2.66 17.24
N GLU A 17 0.74 -3.40 16.76
CA GLU A 17 0.70 -4.10 15.47
C GLU A 17 -0.49 -5.05 15.39
N HIS A 18 -0.75 -5.84 16.45
CA HIS A 18 -1.88 -6.76 16.48
C HIS A 18 -3.21 -6.02 16.37
N THR A 19 -3.37 -4.91 17.08
CA THR A 19 -4.59 -4.09 17.05
C THR A 19 -4.84 -3.54 15.65
N VAL A 20 -3.81 -2.98 15.01
CA VAL A 20 -3.93 -2.46 13.64
C VAL A 20 -4.16 -3.60 12.64
N TRP A 21 -3.45 -4.72 12.77
CA TRP A 21 -3.62 -5.91 11.94
C TRP A 21 -5.06 -6.41 11.93
N MET A 22 -5.67 -6.56 13.11
CA MET A 22 -7.07 -6.97 13.22
C MET A 22 -8.05 -6.03 12.52
N LYS A 23 -7.73 -4.74 12.46
CA LYS A 23 -8.55 -3.73 11.78
C LYS A 23 -8.43 -3.84 10.26
N VAL A 24 -7.24 -4.13 9.72
CA VAL A 24 -6.98 -4.00 8.27
C VAL A 24 -6.87 -5.34 7.52
N MET A 25 -6.66 -6.47 8.20
CA MET A 25 -6.32 -7.74 7.54
C MET A 25 -7.36 -8.21 6.51
N LYS A 26 -8.65 -7.98 6.78
CA LYS A 26 -9.74 -8.38 5.89
C LYS A 26 -9.73 -7.55 4.60
N ASP A 27 -9.54 -6.24 4.74
CA ASP A 27 -9.48 -5.33 3.59
C ASP A 27 -8.22 -5.58 2.76
N LEU A 28 -7.08 -5.84 3.42
CA LEU A 28 -5.84 -6.23 2.73
C LEU A 28 -6.01 -7.52 1.92
N ALA A 29 -6.66 -8.54 2.50
CA ALA A 29 -6.91 -9.79 1.80
C ALA A 29 -7.89 -9.60 0.63
N PHE A 30 -8.95 -8.82 0.84
CA PHE A 30 -9.92 -8.47 -0.19
C PHE A 30 -9.26 -7.75 -1.36
N ASP A 31 -8.53 -6.66 -1.11
CA ASP A 31 -7.87 -5.88 -2.17
C ASP A 31 -6.78 -6.70 -2.88
N ALA A 32 -5.99 -7.49 -2.14
CA ALA A 32 -4.97 -8.34 -2.74
C ALA A 32 -5.59 -9.45 -3.62
N GLY A 33 -6.75 -9.97 -3.24
CA GLY A 33 -7.53 -10.94 -4.02
C GLY A 33 -8.01 -10.33 -5.33
N HIS A 34 -8.73 -9.22 -5.25
CA HIS A 34 -9.25 -8.53 -6.43
C HIS A 34 -8.16 -8.10 -7.40
N ILE A 35 -7.00 -7.64 -6.91
CA ILE A 35 -5.85 -7.32 -7.77
C ILE A 35 -5.36 -8.56 -8.53
N ALA A 36 -5.30 -9.71 -7.86
CA ALA A 36 -4.77 -10.95 -8.44
C ALA A 36 -5.74 -11.64 -9.41
N GLU A 37 -7.05 -11.46 -9.23
CA GLU A 37 -8.09 -12.16 -9.99
C GLU A 37 -8.36 -11.58 -11.37
N THR A 38 -7.92 -10.35 -11.64
CA THR A 38 -8.17 -9.66 -12.92
C THR A 38 -6.88 -9.31 -13.66
N LYS A 39 -7.00 -9.11 -14.97
CA LYS A 39 -5.97 -8.51 -15.83
C LYS A 39 -6.25 -7.04 -16.16
N ASP A 40 -7.41 -6.53 -15.74
CA ASP A 40 -7.77 -5.13 -15.94
C ASP A 40 -6.95 -4.24 -15.00
N VAL A 41 -5.99 -3.52 -15.57
CA VAL A 41 -5.10 -2.60 -14.84
C VAL A 41 -5.88 -1.49 -14.14
N ALA A 42 -6.99 -1.01 -14.70
CA ALA A 42 -7.79 0.02 -14.06
C ALA A 42 -8.42 -0.52 -12.77
N HIS A 43 -9.00 -1.71 -12.84
CA HIS A 43 -9.56 -2.39 -11.67
C HIS A 43 -8.49 -2.71 -10.62
N GLN A 44 -7.30 -3.16 -11.03
CA GLN A 44 -6.18 -3.38 -10.11
C GLN A 44 -5.76 -2.08 -9.40
N ARG A 45 -5.70 -0.96 -10.13
CA ARG A 45 -5.35 0.35 -9.55
C ARG A 45 -6.38 0.83 -8.54
N ASP A 46 -7.67 0.54 -8.76
CA ASP A 46 -8.74 0.89 -7.82
C ASP A 46 -8.54 0.20 -6.46
N HIS A 47 -8.30 -1.10 -6.46
CA HIS A 47 -7.99 -1.85 -5.23
C HIS A 47 -6.62 -1.51 -4.64
N PHE A 48 -5.63 -1.20 -5.47
CA PHE A 48 -4.29 -0.84 -5.01
C PHE A 48 -4.28 0.43 -4.15
N MET A 49 -5.20 1.38 -4.40
CA MET A 49 -5.35 2.58 -3.55
C MET A 49 -5.74 2.22 -2.12
N SER A 50 -6.74 1.34 -1.96
CA SER A 50 -7.21 0.88 -0.64
C SER A 50 -6.15 0.01 0.04
N LEU A 51 -5.54 -0.92 -0.70
CA LEU A 51 -4.43 -1.75 -0.23
C LEU A 51 -3.29 -0.90 0.33
N SER A 52 -2.88 0.13 -0.42
CA SER A 52 -1.79 1.04 -0.04
C SER A 52 -2.10 1.80 1.25
N LYS A 53 -3.35 2.26 1.40
CA LYS A 53 -3.79 2.95 2.62
C LYS A 53 -3.74 2.01 3.83
N ASN A 54 -4.29 0.81 3.70
CA ASN A 54 -4.34 -0.16 4.79
C ASN A 54 -2.95 -0.69 5.17
N MET A 55 -2.06 -0.85 4.19
CA MET A 55 -0.67 -1.20 4.44
C MET A 55 0.10 -0.08 5.15
N TYR A 56 -0.19 1.18 4.83
CA TYR A 56 0.41 2.33 5.49
C TYR A 56 0.09 2.35 7.00
N GLU A 57 -1.16 2.05 7.39
CA GLU A 57 -1.54 1.95 8.81
C GLU A 57 -0.68 0.92 9.56
N LEU A 58 -0.36 -0.23 8.94
CA LEU A 58 0.51 -1.25 9.53
C LEU A 58 1.96 -0.82 9.61
N ILE A 59 2.48 -0.24 8.54
CA ILE A 59 3.88 0.18 8.47
C ILE A 59 4.18 1.28 9.50
N LYS A 60 3.18 2.10 9.84
CA LYS A 60 3.32 3.14 10.87
C LYS A 60 3.50 2.63 12.29
N VAL A 61 3.09 1.39 12.57
CA VAL A 61 3.20 0.76 13.90
C VAL A 61 4.20 -0.38 13.94
N SER A 62 4.90 -0.66 12.82
CA SER A 62 5.87 -1.75 12.72
C SER A 62 7.27 -1.23 12.42
N ASN A 63 8.27 -1.94 12.93
CA ASN A 63 9.67 -1.59 12.70
C ASN A 63 10.09 -1.91 11.26
N GLN A 64 10.73 -0.95 10.59
CA GLN A 64 11.21 -1.13 9.23
C GLN A 64 12.74 -1.28 9.23
N GLU A 65 13.25 -2.34 8.60
CA GLU A 65 14.69 -2.52 8.42
C GLU A 65 15.29 -1.49 7.46
N THR A 66 14.46 -1.00 6.53
CA THR A 66 14.83 -0.02 5.52
C THR A 66 13.76 1.06 5.40
N PRO A 67 14.12 2.30 5.06
CA PRO A 67 13.13 3.36 4.87
C PRO A 67 12.03 2.97 3.88
N VAL A 68 10.79 3.25 4.26
CA VAL A 68 9.62 3.12 3.38
C VAL A 68 9.11 4.51 3.04
N TYR A 69 8.98 4.79 1.75
CA TYR A 69 8.52 6.08 1.24
C TYR A 69 7.03 6.01 0.97
N TYR A 70 6.26 6.85 1.66
CA TYR A 70 4.86 7.06 1.38
C TYR A 70 4.73 8.20 0.36
N GLN A 71 4.34 7.86 -0.85
CA GLN A 71 4.34 8.75 -2.01
C GLN A 71 2.91 9.03 -2.47
N HIS A 72 2.72 10.17 -3.12
CA HIS A 72 1.40 10.69 -3.49
C HIS A 72 1.33 11.17 -4.94
N CYS A 73 0.18 10.91 -5.56
CA CYS A 73 -0.18 11.46 -6.86
C CYS A 73 -1.50 12.23 -6.69
N PRO A 74 -1.51 13.57 -6.90
CA PRO A 74 -2.72 14.37 -6.72
C PRO A 74 -3.77 14.12 -7.80
N MET A 75 -3.37 13.59 -8.97
CA MET A 75 -4.28 13.35 -10.09
C MET A 75 -5.01 12.01 -10.02
N ALA A 76 -4.48 11.05 -9.24
CA ALA A 76 -5.09 9.75 -9.06
C ALA A 76 -6.51 9.86 -8.46
N ASN A 77 -7.29 8.78 -8.54
CA ASN A 77 -8.66 8.74 -8.01
C ASN A 77 -9.55 9.90 -8.51
N LYS A 78 -9.53 10.16 -9.82
CA LYS A 78 -10.31 11.24 -10.46
C LYS A 78 -10.00 12.62 -9.84
N GLY A 79 -8.71 12.90 -9.57
CA GLY A 79 -8.26 14.16 -9.00
C GLY A 79 -8.46 14.32 -7.49
N LYS A 80 -8.91 13.27 -6.78
CA LYS A 80 -8.97 13.25 -5.31
C LYS A 80 -7.61 12.91 -4.68
N GLY A 81 -6.68 12.45 -5.49
CA GLY A 81 -5.38 11.98 -5.09
C GLY A 81 -5.39 10.55 -4.54
N ALA A 82 -4.23 9.90 -4.58
CA ALA A 82 -4.02 8.59 -3.99
C ALA A 82 -2.55 8.43 -3.58
N ASN A 83 -2.32 7.60 -2.57
CA ASN A 83 -0.98 7.33 -2.03
C ASN A 83 -0.54 5.91 -2.37
N TRP A 84 0.76 5.67 -2.30
CA TRP A 84 1.35 4.33 -2.35
C TRP A 84 2.62 4.25 -1.51
N LEU A 85 3.07 3.03 -1.24
CA LEU A 85 4.31 2.76 -0.51
C LEU A 85 5.39 2.29 -1.49
N SER A 86 6.61 2.74 -1.28
CA SER A 86 7.78 2.38 -2.08
C SER A 86 8.99 2.11 -1.18
N LYS A 87 9.83 1.15 -1.57
CA LYS A 87 11.18 0.98 -0.98
C LYS A 87 12.23 1.89 -1.63
N GLU A 88 11.87 2.55 -2.72
CA GLU A 88 12.73 3.47 -3.45
C GLU A 88 12.30 4.92 -3.23
N ASN A 89 13.26 5.81 -2.98
CA ASN A 89 12.99 7.25 -2.87
C ASN A 89 12.51 7.84 -4.21
N ALA A 90 12.93 7.26 -5.34
CA ALA A 90 12.50 7.69 -6.66
C ALA A 90 10.99 7.49 -6.82
N ILE A 91 10.32 8.48 -7.44
CA ILE A 91 8.90 8.38 -7.77
C ILE A 91 8.72 7.43 -8.95
N LYS A 92 7.93 6.37 -8.74
CA LYS A 92 7.45 5.43 -9.76
C LYS A 92 5.94 5.29 -9.67
N ASN A 93 5.22 6.24 -10.25
CA ASN A 93 3.78 6.39 -10.11
C ASN A 93 3.01 5.18 -10.69
N PRO A 94 2.31 4.39 -9.85
CA PRO A 94 1.61 3.19 -10.29
C PRO A 94 0.28 3.48 -11.01
N TYR A 95 -0.26 4.70 -10.88
CA TYR A 95 -1.59 5.06 -11.35
C TYR A 95 -1.65 5.46 -12.83
N TYR A 96 -0.53 5.95 -13.38
CA TYR A 96 -0.47 6.48 -14.75
C TYR A 96 0.57 5.79 -15.64
N GLY A 97 1.27 4.77 -15.14
CA GLY A 97 2.25 4.01 -15.92
C GLY A 97 3.33 4.92 -16.52
N SER A 98 3.75 4.63 -17.75
CA SER A 98 4.82 5.37 -18.44
C SER A 98 4.50 6.84 -18.73
N GLN A 99 3.21 7.22 -18.79
CA GLN A 99 2.81 8.58 -19.16
C GLN A 99 3.19 9.61 -18.09
N MET A 100 3.23 9.20 -16.82
CA MET A 100 3.52 10.09 -15.68
C MET A 100 4.35 9.38 -14.61
N LEU A 101 5.27 8.49 -15.03
CA LEU A 101 5.99 7.60 -14.12
C LEU A 101 6.73 8.35 -13.01
N THR A 102 7.27 9.53 -13.30
CA THR A 102 8.03 10.35 -12.33
C THR A 102 7.17 11.43 -11.66
N CYS A 103 5.86 11.47 -11.91
CA CYS A 103 4.97 12.48 -11.35
C CYS A 103 4.44 12.05 -9.97
N GLY A 104 4.64 12.90 -8.98
CA GLY A 104 4.20 12.69 -7.60
C GLY A 104 5.18 13.32 -6.63
N SER A 105 4.96 13.08 -5.33
CA SER A 105 5.85 13.54 -4.27
C SER A 105 5.92 12.54 -3.13
N THR A 106 7.04 12.53 -2.42
CA THR A 106 7.14 11.83 -1.13
C THR A 106 6.44 12.66 -0.07
N VAL A 107 5.44 12.09 0.59
CA VAL A 107 4.69 12.68 1.70
C VAL A 107 5.38 12.38 3.03
N GLU A 108 5.83 11.15 3.20
CA GLU A 108 6.49 10.70 4.43
C GLU A 108 7.60 9.70 4.12
N THR A 109 8.65 9.70 4.94
CA THR A 109 9.65 8.64 4.99
C THR A 109 9.55 7.95 6.36
N ILE A 110 9.08 6.71 6.35
CA ILE A 110 8.88 5.88 7.54
C ILE A 110 10.17 5.09 7.77
N LYS A 111 10.64 5.05 9.02
CA LYS A 111 11.88 4.41 9.44
C LYS A 111 11.61 3.54 10.67
#